data_AF-A0A383ENZ3-F1
#
_entry.id   AF-A0A383ENZ3-F1
#
_cell.length_a   1.000
_cell.length_b   1.000
_cell.length_c   1.000
_cell.angle_alpha   90.00
_cell.angle_beta   90.00
_cell.angle_gamma   90.00
#
_symmetry.space_group_name_H-M   'P 1'
#
loop_
_entity.id
_entity.type
_entity.pdbx_description
1 polymer ?
#
loop_
_entity_poly.entity_id
_entity_poly.type
_entity_poly.pdbx_seq_one_letter_code
_entity_poly.pdbx_strand_id
1 'polypeptide(L)'
;VVDKFVGLVVSPLPKRLAEPLIQGSRHFLEGFAVMRQVIPLAFAVMWSLVLWSSIALSLWLVTVAFGIDIPVVGTGVIVVLIAVGVAVPTPAGVGGYHAAYQLGVTGLYAASDAAAVGAGLIAHVLSFLPVTLIGLVLMARDGMKLNRLTDGVEKNETECD
;
A
#
# COMPACT_ATOMS: atom_id res chain seq x y z
N VAL A 1 -8.49 -10.66 -28.26
CA VAL A 1 -7.02 -10.83 -28.08
C VAL A 1 -6.72 -11.53 -26.75
N VAL A 2 -7.28 -11.04 -25.64
CA VAL A 2 -6.99 -11.60 -24.31
C VAL A 2 -7.52 -13.02 -24.10
N ASP A 3 -8.76 -13.33 -24.48
CA ASP A 3 -9.28 -14.72 -24.39
C ASP A 3 -8.46 -15.71 -25.23
N LYS A 4 -7.85 -15.24 -26.32
CA LYS A 4 -7.01 -16.03 -27.22
C LYS A 4 -5.62 -16.29 -26.60
N PHE A 5 -5.08 -15.31 -25.88
CA PHE A 5 -3.80 -15.41 -25.18
C PHE A 5 -3.93 -16.28 -23.92
N VAL A 6 -5.01 -16.11 -23.15
CA VAL A 6 -5.34 -16.94 -21.99
C VAL A 6 -5.61 -18.38 -22.43
N GLY A 7 -6.39 -18.59 -23.50
CA GLY A 7 -6.64 -19.93 -24.04
C GLY A 7 -5.37 -20.64 -24.55
N LEU A 8 -4.41 -19.89 -25.10
CA LEU A 8 -3.12 -20.45 -25.56
C LEU A 8 -2.21 -20.85 -24.39
N VAL A 9 -2.18 -20.04 -23.32
CA VAL A 9 -1.35 -20.28 -22.13
C VAL A 9 -1.95 -21.38 -21.22
N VAL A 10 -3.27 -21.53 -21.23
CA VAL A 10 -4.00 -22.50 -20.38
C VAL A 10 -4.23 -23.84 -21.11
N SER A 11 -3.97 -23.94 -22.42
CA SER A 11 -4.19 -25.16 -23.21
C SER A 11 -3.45 -26.43 -22.73
N PRO A 12 -2.28 -26.38 -22.06
CA PRO A 12 -1.63 -27.58 -21.54
C PRO A 12 -2.04 -27.93 -20.10
N LEU A 13 -2.89 -27.13 -19.44
CA LEU A 13 -3.26 -27.35 -18.04
C LEU A 13 -4.54 -28.20 -17.85
N PRO A 14 -4.63 -29.01 -16.78
CA PRO A 14 -5.84 -29.74 -16.42
C PRO A 14 -7.04 -28.80 -16.20
N LYS A 15 -8.22 -29.18 -16.69
CA LYS A 15 -9.47 -28.36 -16.62
C LYS A 15 -9.79 -27.82 -15.21
N ARG A 16 -9.39 -28.53 -14.15
CA ARG A 16 -9.59 -28.13 -12.74
C ARG A 16 -8.79 -26.89 -12.32
N LEU A 17 -7.63 -26.62 -12.95
CA LEU A 17 -6.85 -25.39 -12.70
C LEU A 17 -7.18 -24.29 -13.70
N ALA A 18 -7.62 -24.66 -14.90
CA ALA A 18 -7.91 -23.74 -15.99
C ALA A 18 -9.06 -22.77 -15.65
N GLU A 19 -10.15 -23.25 -15.08
CA GLU A 19 -11.34 -22.43 -14.78
C GLU A 19 -11.10 -21.30 -13.77
N PRO A 20 -10.52 -21.53 -12.57
CA PRO A 20 -10.23 -20.44 -11.64
C PRO A 20 -9.18 -19.47 -12.17
N LEU A 21 -8.21 -19.94 -12.98
CA LEU A 21 -7.25 -19.07 -13.65
C LEU A 21 -7.90 -18.16 -14.70
N ILE A 22 -8.84 -18.70 -15.49
CA ILE A 22 -9.58 -17.92 -16.49
C ILE A 22 -10.47 -16.88 -15.78
N GLN A 23 -11.18 -17.26 -14.73
CA GLN A 23 -12.00 -16.31 -13.94
C GLN A 23 -11.13 -15.24 -13.25
N GLY A 24 -10.04 -15.64 -12.59
CA GLY A 24 -9.10 -14.72 -11.97
C GLY A 24 -8.47 -13.76 -12.98
N SER A 25 -8.12 -14.25 -14.18
CA SER A 25 -7.62 -13.40 -15.26
C SER A 25 -8.68 -12.40 -15.74
N ARG A 26 -9.95 -12.81 -15.87
CA ARG A 26 -11.05 -11.92 -16.26
C ARG A 26 -11.27 -10.82 -15.23
N HIS A 27 -11.28 -11.14 -13.93
CA HIS A 27 -11.38 -10.13 -12.87
C HIS A 27 -10.19 -9.18 -12.82
N PHE A 28 -8.97 -9.71 -13.02
CA PHE A 28 -7.76 -8.89 -13.14
C PHE A 28 -7.87 -7.90 -14.32
N LEU A 29 -8.32 -8.38 -15.48
CA LEU A 29 -8.51 -7.56 -16.68
C LEU A 29 -9.68 -6.57 -16.55
N GLU A 30 -10.72 -6.91 -15.79
CA GLU A 30 -11.78 -5.99 -15.40
C GLU A 30 -11.25 -4.87 -14.50
N GLY A 31 -10.32 -5.17 -13.58
CA GLY A 31 -9.60 -4.13 -12.82
C GLY A 31 -8.81 -3.17 -13.72
N PHE A 32 -8.29 -3.67 -14.84
CA PHE A 32 -7.67 -2.87 -15.88
C PHE A 32 -8.65 -2.21 -16.86
N ALA A 33 -9.97 -2.47 -16.76
CA ALA A 33 -10.96 -1.85 -17.62
C ALA A 33 -11.03 -0.32 -17.43
N VAL A 34 -10.62 0.19 -16.26
CA VAL A 34 -10.43 1.63 -16.02
C VAL A 34 -9.42 2.25 -16.99
N MET A 35 -8.42 1.50 -17.45
CA MET A 35 -7.48 1.99 -18.46
C MET A 35 -8.12 2.24 -19.83
N ARG A 36 -9.36 1.76 -20.06
CA ARG A 36 -10.12 2.06 -21.28
C ARG A 36 -10.68 3.48 -21.29
N GLN A 37 -10.75 4.16 -20.14
CA GLN A 37 -11.23 5.53 -20.02
C GLN A 37 -10.06 6.45 -19.66
N VAL A 38 -9.55 7.16 -20.67
CA VAL A 38 -8.35 8.01 -20.55
C VAL A 38 -8.51 9.13 -19.52
N ILE A 39 -9.71 9.71 -19.37
CA ILE A 39 -9.96 10.81 -18.44
C ILE A 39 -9.94 10.34 -16.97
N PRO A 40 -10.76 9.36 -16.54
CA PRO A 40 -10.66 8.80 -15.18
C PRO A 40 -9.26 8.26 -14.85
N LEU A 41 -8.59 7.62 -15.81
CA LEU A 41 -7.23 7.15 -15.63
C LEU A 41 -6.26 8.31 -15.36
N ALA A 42 -6.32 9.39 -16.16
CA ALA A 42 -5.50 10.57 -15.95
C ALA A 42 -5.76 11.22 -14.59
N PHE A 43 -7.02 11.32 -14.15
CA PHE A 43 -7.36 11.81 -12.81
C PHE A 43 -6.79 10.92 -11.71
N ALA A 44 -6.89 9.59 -11.84
CA ALA A 44 -6.34 8.65 -10.86
C ALA A 44 -4.81 8.75 -10.78
N VAL A 45 -4.11 8.83 -11.92
CA VAL A 45 -2.66 9.02 -11.97
C VAL A 45 -2.26 10.35 -11.34
N MET A 46 -2.95 11.44 -11.69
CA MET A 46 -2.69 12.76 -11.11
C MET A 46 -2.88 12.74 -9.60
N TRP A 47 -3.98 12.16 -9.10
CA TRP A 47 -4.22 12.05 -7.66
C TRP A 47 -3.19 11.17 -6.97
N SER A 48 -2.76 10.09 -7.61
CA SER A 48 -1.69 9.24 -7.10
C SER A 48 -0.39 10.04 -6.96
N LEU A 49 0.00 10.79 -8.00
CA LEU A 49 1.21 11.63 -7.95
C LEU A 49 1.13 12.69 -6.85
N VAL A 50 -0.02 13.34 -6.66
CA VAL A 50 -0.23 14.31 -5.58
C VAL A 50 -0.11 13.63 -4.21
N LEU A 51 -0.72 12.45 -4.04
CA LEU A 51 -0.65 11.69 -2.79
C LEU A 51 0.80 11.27 -2.48
N TRP A 52 1.51 10.68 -3.43
CA TRP A 52 2.90 10.25 -3.27
C TRP A 52 3.84 11.43 -3.01
N SER A 53 3.63 12.57 -3.69
CA SER A 53 4.40 13.79 -3.46
C SER A 53 4.15 14.35 -2.05
N SER A 54 2.90 14.31 -1.57
CA SER A 54 2.55 14.70 -0.21
C SER A 54 3.25 13.81 0.84
N ILE A 55 3.27 12.50 0.63
CA ILE A 55 3.98 11.54 1.48
C ILE A 55 5.48 11.85 1.52
N ALA A 56 6.11 12.02 0.35
CA ALA A 56 7.54 12.33 0.25
C ALA A 56 7.87 13.69 0.90
N LEU A 57 7.03 14.71 0.70
CA LEU A 57 7.21 16.02 1.30
C LEU A 57 7.07 15.97 2.83
N SER A 58 6.05 15.29 3.35
CA SER A 58 5.87 15.12 4.80
C SER A 58 7.07 14.42 5.44
N LEU A 59 7.54 13.34 4.82
CA LEU A 59 8.73 12.63 5.29
C LEU A 59 9.98 13.49 5.22
N TRP A 60 10.15 14.27 4.16
CA TRP A 60 11.29 15.18 3.99
C TRP A 60 11.30 16.26 5.08
N LEU A 61 10.15 16.88 5.36
CA LEU A 61 10.01 17.89 6.41
C LEU A 61 10.41 17.34 7.79
N VAL A 62 9.96 16.13 8.13
CA VAL A 62 10.36 15.49 9.40
C VAL A 62 11.85 15.19 9.38
N THR A 63 12.38 14.63 8.29
CA THR A 63 13.80 14.24 8.19
C THR A 63 14.72 15.45 8.38
N VAL A 64 14.43 16.58 7.71
CA VAL A 64 15.20 17.82 7.86
C VAL A 64 15.00 18.46 9.25
N ALA A 65 13.81 18.35 9.85
CA ALA A 65 13.57 18.85 11.21
C ALA A 65 14.43 18.15 12.28
N PHE A 66 14.90 16.94 12.00
CA PHE A 66 15.83 16.18 12.84
C PHE A 66 17.30 16.40 12.46
N GLY A 67 17.60 17.36 11.57
CA GLY A 67 18.96 17.73 11.18
C GLY A 67 19.62 16.76 10.20
N ILE A 68 18.84 15.97 9.48
CA ILE A 68 19.35 15.05 8.44
C ILE A 68 19.31 15.78 7.09
N ASP A 69 20.49 16.06 6.53
CA ASP A 69 20.63 16.71 5.23
C ASP A 69 20.31 15.74 4.09
N ILE A 70 19.12 15.90 3.52
CA ILE A 70 18.64 15.08 2.40
C ILE A 70 17.99 15.99 1.34
N PRO A 71 18.33 15.85 0.04
CA PRO A 71 17.61 16.54 -1.02
C PRO A 71 16.17 16.03 -1.11
N VAL A 72 15.22 16.88 -1.50
CA VAL A 72 13.78 16.52 -1.63
C VAL A 72 13.58 15.27 -2.48
N VAL A 73 14.30 15.17 -3.62
CA VAL A 73 14.26 14.00 -4.52
C VAL A 73 14.80 12.75 -3.82
N GLY A 74 15.79 12.91 -2.95
CA GLY A 74 16.39 11.83 -2.16
C GLY A 74 15.39 11.15 -1.22
N THR A 75 14.42 11.90 -0.69
CA THR A 75 13.34 11.33 0.13
C THR A 75 12.47 10.36 -0.64
N GLY A 76 12.31 10.53 -1.96
CA GLY A 76 11.60 9.57 -2.80
C GLY A 76 12.22 8.17 -2.74
N VAL A 77 13.55 8.07 -2.72
CA VAL A 77 14.27 6.79 -2.55
C VAL A 77 13.98 6.20 -1.17
N ILE A 78 13.98 7.02 -0.13
CA ILE A 78 13.65 6.59 1.24
C ILE A 78 12.20 6.06 1.31
N VAL A 79 11.24 6.74 0.67
CA VAL A 79 9.85 6.27 0.58
C VAL A 79 9.77 4.89 -0.07
N VAL A 80 10.53 4.63 -1.13
CA VAL A 80 10.58 3.30 -1.77
C VAL A 80 11.15 2.24 -0.82
N LEU A 81 12.23 2.55 -0.08
CA LEU A 81 12.77 1.64 0.91
C LEU A 81 11.75 1.32 2.02
N ILE A 82 11.08 2.35 2.53
CA ILE A 82 10.00 2.17 3.51
C ILE A 82 8.89 1.30 2.95
N ALA A 83 8.46 1.50 1.69
CA ALA A 83 7.43 0.70 1.05
C ALA A 83 7.80 -0.79 1.02
N VAL A 84 9.08 -1.11 0.79
CA VAL A 84 9.60 -2.48 0.90
C VAL A 84 9.59 -2.95 2.36
N GLY A 85 10.00 -2.10 3.31
CA GLY A 85 9.98 -2.41 4.74
C GLY A 85 8.59 -2.75 5.28
N VAL A 86 7.56 -2.00 4.90
CA VAL A 86 6.16 -2.24 5.32
C VAL A 86 5.50 -3.41 4.60
N ALA A 87 6.11 -3.93 3.53
CA ALA A 87 5.65 -5.18 2.91
C ALA A 87 5.87 -6.39 3.83
N VAL A 88 6.75 -6.27 4.83
CA VAL A 88 6.85 -7.24 5.93
C VAL A 88 5.60 -7.08 6.82
N PRO A 89 4.78 -8.12 7.01
CA PRO A 89 3.50 -8.00 7.70
C PRO A 89 3.70 -7.89 9.21
N THR A 90 3.98 -6.69 9.70
CA THR A 90 4.07 -6.37 11.12
C THR A 90 2.87 -5.55 11.58
N PRO A 91 2.49 -5.60 12.87
CA PRO A 91 1.42 -4.77 13.41
C PRO A 91 1.68 -3.29 13.10
N ALA A 92 0.72 -2.64 12.43
CA ALA A 92 0.81 -1.24 11.99
C ALA A 92 2.05 -0.89 11.14
N GLY A 93 2.75 -1.87 10.53
CA GLY A 93 3.99 -1.63 9.78
C GLY A 93 5.20 -1.26 10.66
N VAL A 94 5.07 -1.38 11.99
CA VAL A 94 6.13 -1.07 12.96
C VAL A 94 7.29 -2.06 12.81
N GLY A 95 8.53 -1.61 12.98
CA GLY A 95 9.72 -2.43 12.78
C GLY A 95 10.21 -2.34 11.34
N GLY A 96 9.44 -2.88 10.38
CA GLY A 96 9.78 -2.84 8.95
C GLY A 96 9.94 -1.42 8.41
N TYR A 97 8.98 -0.53 8.72
CA TYR A 97 9.07 0.91 8.42
C TYR A 97 10.36 1.53 9.00
N HIS A 98 10.59 1.34 10.30
CA HIS A 98 11.67 2.00 11.03
C HIS A 98 13.04 1.50 10.59
N ALA A 99 13.19 0.20 10.40
CA ALA A 99 14.43 -0.40 9.91
C ALA A 99 14.76 0.09 8.49
N ALA A 100 13.78 0.12 7.59
CA ALA A 100 14.00 0.61 6.23
C ALA A 100 14.33 2.11 6.19
N TYR A 101 13.63 2.92 6.98
CA TYR A 101 13.95 4.35 7.12
C TYR A 101 15.36 4.56 7.67
N GLN A 102 15.69 3.91 8.79
CA GLN A 102 17.00 4.04 9.44
C GLN A 102 18.12 3.61 8.48
N LEU A 103 18.04 2.42 7.87
CA LEU A 103 19.03 1.95 6.91
C LEU A 103 19.19 2.91 5.72
N GLY A 104 18.08 3.49 5.24
CA GLY A 104 18.10 4.45 4.14
C GLY A 104 18.82 5.74 4.51
N VAL A 105 18.46 6.37 5.64
CA VAL A 105 19.04 7.67 6.02
C VAL A 105 20.46 7.56 6.60
N THR A 106 20.80 6.48 7.31
CA THR A 106 22.16 6.26 7.80
C THR A 106 23.08 5.80 6.68
N GLY A 107 22.61 4.89 5.81
CA GLY A 107 23.41 4.32 4.72
C GLY A 107 23.64 5.25 3.54
N LEU A 108 22.65 6.07 3.17
CA LEU A 108 22.74 6.95 1.99
C LEU A 108 23.09 8.40 2.34
N TYR A 109 22.78 8.85 3.55
CA TYR A 109 22.92 10.25 3.95
C TYR A 109 23.74 10.44 5.25
N ALA A 110 24.39 9.38 5.74
CA ALA A 110 25.26 9.41 6.92
C ALA A 110 24.59 10.03 8.17
N ALA A 111 23.27 9.89 8.29
CA ALA A 111 22.54 10.33 9.48
C ALA A 111 23.07 9.61 10.73
N SER A 112 23.07 10.29 11.88
CA SER A 112 23.33 9.60 13.15
C SER A 112 22.17 8.66 13.49
N ASP A 113 22.45 7.53 14.15
CA ASP A 113 21.40 6.60 14.56
C ASP A 113 20.34 7.26 15.44
N ALA A 114 20.75 8.16 16.34
CA ALA A 114 19.83 8.89 17.20
C ALA A 114 18.85 9.77 16.39
N ALA A 115 19.34 10.50 15.38
CA ALA A 115 18.51 11.31 14.51
C ALA A 115 17.60 10.44 13.63
N ALA A 116 18.13 9.34 13.07
CA ALA A 116 17.40 8.42 12.22
C ALA A 116 16.23 7.75 12.97
N VAL A 117 16.47 7.26 14.20
CA VAL A 117 15.43 6.66 15.04
C VAL A 117 14.37 7.70 15.42
N GLY A 118 14.79 8.91 15.85
CA GLY A 118 13.86 9.98 16.21
C GLY A 118 12.97 10.42 15.05
N ALA A 119 13.58 10.71 13.89
CA ALA A 119 12.86 11.13 12.69
C ALA A 119 11.92 10.03 12.18
N GLY A 120 12.39 8.78 12.14
CA GLY A 120 11.59 7.64 11.70
C GLY A 120 10.40 7.38 12.62
N LEU A 121 10.54 7.59 13.93
CA LEU A 121 9.44 7.46 14.89
C LEU A 121 8.37 8.54 14.66
N ILE A 122 8.78 9.81 14.61
CA ILE A 122 7.86 10.93 14.41
C ILE A 122 7.18 10.86 13.04
N ALA A 123 7.92 10.53 11.98
CA ALA A 123 7.37 10.39 10.65
C ALA A 123 6.27 9.32 10.61
N HIS A 124 6.51 8.16 11.23
CA HIS A 124 5.52 7.08 11.29
C HIS A 124 4.29 7.48 12.10
N VAL A 125 4.46 8.09 13.27
CA VAL A 125 3.34 8.55 14.12
C VAL A 125 2.49 9.57 13.38
N LEU A 126 3.10 10.56 12.71
CA LEU A 126 2.38 11.59 11.98
C LEU A 126 1.63 11.03 10.76
N SER A 127 2.15 10.00 10.09
CA SER A 127 1.46 9.38 8.96
C SER A 127 0.36 8.39 9.38
N PHE A 128 0.57 7.66 10.48
CA PHE A 128 -0.30 6.57 10.89
C PHE A 128 -1.41 7.00 11.85
N LEU A 129 -1.06 7.77 12.90
CA LEU A 129 -1.97 8.02 14.01
C LEU A 129 -3.20 8.86 13.62
N PRO A 130 -3.07 9.99 12.88
CA PRO A 130 -4.22 10.80 12.51
C PRO A 130 -5.22 10.04 11.63
N VAL A 131 -4.71 9.32 10.63
CA VAL A 131 -5.54 8.52 9.70
C VAL A 131 -6.27 7.41 10.45
N THR A 132 -5.55 6.72 11.35
CA THR A 132 -6.14 5.65 12.17
C THR A 132 -7.22 6.20 13.10
N LEU A 133 -6.97 7.32 13.78
CA LEU A 133 -7.95 7.95 14.67
C LEU A 133 -9.21 8.39 13.91
N ILE A 134 -9.05 9.02 12.74
CA ILE A 134 -10.18 9.41 11.89
C ILE A 134 -10.97 8.17 11.47
N GLY A 135 -10.31 7.12 11.01
CA GLY A 135 -10.94 5.86 10.66
C GLY A 135 -11.72 5.23 11.82
N LEU A 136 -11.14 5.20 13.02
CA LEU A 136 -11.79 4.68 14.22
C LEU A 136 -13.01 5.53 14.62
N VAL A 137 -12.92 6.85 14.56
CA VAL A 137 -14.04 7.75 14.86
C VAL A 137 -15.18 7.53 13.87
N LEU A 138 -14.89 7.41 12.58
CA LEU A 138 -15.90 7.14 11.55
C LEU A 138 -16.53 5.76 11.73
N MET A 139 -15.72 4.73 11.97
CA MET A 139 -16.21 3.38 12.24
C MET A 139 -17.14 3.33 13.45
N ALA A 140 -16.82 4.07 14.52
CA ALA A 140 -17.65 4.18 15.71
C ALA A 140 -18.97 4.92 15.44
N ARG A 141 -18.96 5.95 14.57
CA ARG A 141 -20.15 6.72 14.18
C ARG A 141 -21.11 5.93 13.29
N ASP A 142 -20.58 5.15 12.35
CA ASP A 142 -21.39 4.39 11.38
C ASP A 142 -21.90 3.05 11.94
N GLY A 143 -21.60 2.74 13.21
CA GLY A 143 -22.14 1.59 13.91
C GLY A 143 -21.68 0.24 13.34
N MET A 144 -20.54 0.21 12.64
CA MET A 144 -19.96 -1.02 12.10
C MET A 144 -19.46 -1.90 13.26
N LYS A 145 -20.36 -2.75 13.78
CA LYS A 145 -20.01 -3.82 14.70
C LYS A 145 -19.12 -4.80 13.95
N LEU A 146 -17.89 -5.03 14.44
CA LEU A 146 -16.94 -6.03 13.93
C LEU A 146 -17.60 -7.39 13.66
N ASN A 147 -18.64 -7.74 14.44
CA ASN A 147 -19.40 -8.98 14.34
C ASN A 147 -20.14 -9.18 13.00
N ARG A 148 -20.44 -8.12 12.22
CA ARG A 148 -21.11 -8.27 10.91
C ARG A 148 -20.19 -8.73 9.79
N LEU A 149 -18.88 -8.70 10.00
CA LEU A 149 -17.90 -9.19 9.02
C LEU A 149 -17.83 -10.73 9.02
N THR A 150 -18.21 -11.38 10.12
CA THR A 150 -18.28 -12.84 10.24
C THR A 150 -19.53 -13.41 9.58
N ASP A 151 -20.67 -12.69 9.65
CA ASP A 151 -21.95 -13.12 9.06
C ASP A 151 -21.88 -13.28 7.52
N GLY A 152 -20.99 -12.52 6.84
CA GLY A 152 -20.80 -12.60 5.39
C GLY A 152 -20.00 -13.84 4.92
N VAL A 153 -19.25 -14.47 5.83
CA VAL A 153 -18.49 -15.70 5.54
C VAL A 153 -19.39 -16.93 5.71
N GLU A 154 -20.21 -16.95 6.75
CA GLU A 154 -21.10 -18.08 7.09
C GLU A 154 -22.24 -18.27 6.07
N LYS A 155 -22.68 -17.17 5.42
CA LYS A 155 -23.74 -17.20 4.41
C LYS A 155 -23.29 -17.77 3.06
N ASN A 156 -21.99 -17.75 2.75
CA ASN A 156 -21.45 -18.34 1.51
C ASN A 156 -21.18 -19.84 1.64
N GLU A 157 -21.00 -20.37 2.86
CA GLU A 157 -20.85 -21.82 3.08
C GLU A 157 -22.20 -22.56 3.02
N THR A 158 -23.29 -21.92 3.44
CA THR A 158 -24.63 -22.53 3.44
C THR A 158 -25.34 -22.55 2.08
N GLU A 159 -24.85 -21.81 1.08
CA GLU A 159 -25.41 -21.80 -0.28
C GLU A 159 -24.71 -22.82 -1.22
N CYS A 160 -23.63 -23.46 -0.74
CA CYS A 160 -22.89 -24.50 -1.47
C CYS A 160 -23.28 -25.95 -1.09
N ASP A 161 -24.23 -26.14 -0.17
CA ASP A 161 -24.80 -27.44 0.25
C ASP A 161 -26.23 -27.66 -0.30
#